data_AF-A0A351PSH4-F1
#
_entry.id   AF-A0A351PSH4-F1
#
_cell.length_a   1.000
_cell.length_b   1.000
_cell.length_c   1.000
_cell.angle_alpha   90.00
_cell.angle_beta   90.00
_cell.angle_gamma   90.00
#
_symmetry.space_group_name_H-M   'P 1'
#
loop_
_entity.id
_entity.type
_entity.pdbx_description
1 polymer ?
#
loop_
_entity_poly.entity_id
_entity_poly.type
_entity_poly.pdbx_seq_one_letter_code
_entity_poly.pdbx_strand_id
1 'polypeptide(L)'
;MRYSRILFICNDNTALSPLAAWYMRKYLGDECVIYSRGIVVLYPEPYNPKVYEILSGDGIVADEESQSRKVTVNDFSSTTLVLTMDERQKQHIYDNFQDAINVYTIKEFALRAEV
;
A
#
# COMPACT_ATOMS: atom_id res chain seq x y z
N MET A 1 12.38 -7.48 12.11
CA MET A 1 11.71 -7.70 10.81
C MET A 1 12.68 -7.48 9.66
N ARG A 2 12.52 -8.22 8.55
CA ARG A 2 13.34 -8.06 7.32
C ARG A 2 13.07 -6.73 6.58
N TYR A 3 11.90 -6.16 6.77
CA TYR A 3 11.47 -4.91 6.13
C TYR A 3 11.15 -3.88 7.21
N SER A 4 11.60 -2.64 7.01
CA SER A 4 11.30 -1.51 7.91
C SER A 4 10.08 -0.71 7.43
N ARG A 5 9.67 -0.92 6.19
CA ARG A 5 8.56 -0.23 5.53
C ARG A 5 7.69 -1.22 4.74
N ILE A 6 6.38 -1.04 4.79
CA ILE A 6 5.42 -1.76 3.95
C ILE A 6 4.64 -0.73 3.13
N LEU A 7 4.72 -0.84 1.80
CA LEU A 7 4.07 0.02 0.85
C LEU A 7 2.98 -0.76 0.10
N PHE A 8 1.72 -0.34 0.22
CA PHE A 8 0.63 -0.85 -0.60
C PHE A 8 0.42 0.00 -1.85
N ILE A 9 0.26 -0.62 -3.01
CA ILE A 9 0.03 0.07 -4.28
C ILE A 9 -1.28 -0.39 -4.90
N CYS A 10 -2.09 0.58 -5.34
CA CYS A 10 -3.17 0.35 -6.31
C CYS A 10 -3.12 1.41 -7.41
N ASN A 11 -4.14 1.49 -8.26
CA ASN A 11 -4.11 2.42 -9.38
C ASN A 11 -4.17 3.90 -8.94
N ASP A 12 -5.18 4.28 -8.18
CA ASP A 12 -5.54 5.68 -7.85
C ASP A 12 -5.30 6.07 -6.39
N ASN A 13 -5.05 5.09 -5.51
CA ASN A 13 -4.84 5.28 -4.07
C ASN A 13 -6.01 5.92 -3.32
N THR A 14 -7.25 5.60 -3.73
CA THR A 14 -8.47 6.05 -3.03
C THR A 14 -9.21 4.91 -2.32
N ALA A 15 -9.04 3.66 -2.77
CA ALA A 15 -9.83 2.51 -2.32
C ALA A 15 -9.02 1.39 -1.66
N LEU A 16 -8.51 0.45 -2.46
CA LEU A 16 -7.94 -0.82 -1.95
C LEU A 16 -6.60 -0.64 -1.22
N SER A 17 -5.67 0.13 -1.78
CA SER A 17 -4.37 0.34 -1.14
C SER A 17 -4.43 1.10 0.19
N PRO A 18 -5.23 2.17 0.37
CA PRO A 18 -5.38 2.76 1.69
C PRO A 18 -6.10 1.84 2.67
N LEU A 19 -7.13 1.10 2.24
CA LEU A 19 -7.82 0.13 3.09
C LEU A 19 -6.85 -0.93 3.63
N ALA A 20 -6.05 -1.54 2.76
CA ALA A 20 -5.06 -2.55 3.14
C ALA A 20 -4.00 -1.99 4.12
N ALA A 21 -3.53 -0.76 3.88
CA ALA A 21 -2.56 -0.11 4.77
C ALA A 21 -3.12 0.12 6.17
N TRP A 22 -4.37 0.57 6.30
CA TRP A 22 -5.01 0.80 7.60
C TRP A 22 -5.24 -0.50 8.37
N TYR A 23 -5.69 -1.57 7.73
CA TYR A 23 -5.78 -2.88 8.39
C TYR A 23 -4.41 -3.38 8.84
N MET A 24 -3.39 -3.26 7.98
CA MET A 24 -2.04 -3.69 8.34
C MET A 24 -1.51 -2.90 9.56
N ARG A 25 -1.78 -1.60 9.64
CA ARG A 25 -1.45 -0.77 10.82
C ARG A 25 -2.15 -1.25 12.09
N LYS A 26 -3.42 -1.65 12.00
CA LYS A 26 -4.16 -2.21 13.15
C LYS A 26 -3.47 -3.47 13.70
N TYR A 27 -2.94 -4.33 12.84
CA TYR A 27 -2.34 -5.60 13.26
C TYR A 27 -0.86 -5.50 13.67
N LEU A 28 -0.07 -4.67 12.99
CA LEU A 28 1.37 -4.54 13.23
C LEU A 28 1.75 -3.36 14.14
N GLY A 29 0.83 -2.42 14.39
CA GLY A 29 1.12 -1.23 15.18
C GLY A 29 2.32 -0.45 14.64
N ASP A 30 3.26 -0.14 15.54
CA ASP A 30 4.45 0.66 15.26
C ASP A 30 5.70 -0.17 14.91
N GLU A 31 5.56 -1.47 14.68
CA GLU A 31 6.70 -2.35 14.35
C GLU A 31 7.37 -1.98 13.02
N CYS A 32 6.62 -1.37 12.09
CA CYS A 32 7.15 -0.89 10.81
C CYS A 32 6.29 0.26 10.26
N VAL A 33 6.88 1.05 9.35
CA VAL A 33 6.18 2.17 8.72
C VAL A 33 5.31 1.64 7.58
N ILE A 34 3.99 1.74 7.74
CA ILE A 34 3.01 1.25 6.76
C ILE A 34 2.34 2.42 6.05
N TYR A 35 2.30 2.40 4.73
CA TYR A 35 1.65 3.44 3.91
C TYR A 35 1.21 2.91 2.56
N SER A 36 0.49 3.76 1.80
CA SER A 36 -0.02 3.41 0.47
C SER A 36 0.28 4.49 -0.57
N ARG A 37 0.31 4.09 -1.85
CA ARG A 37 0.49 4.95 -3.03
C ARG A 37 -0.34 4.49 -4.22
N GLY A 38 -0.49 5.39 -5.18
CA GLY A 38 -1.19 5.16 -6.44
C GLY A 38 -0.24 5.29 -7.63
N ILE A 39 -0.41 4.43 -8.64
CA ILE A 39 0.36 4.50 -9.88
C ILE A 39 -0.02 5.77 -10.66
N VAL A 40 -1.31 6.01 -10.83
CA VAL A 40 -1.88 7.12 -11.58
C VAL A 40 -2.64 8.03 -10.62
N VAL A 41 -1.93 9.01 -10.08
CA VAL A 41 -2.48 10.07 -9.23
C VAL A 41 -2.05 11.40 -9.81
N LEU A 42 -3.01 12.21 -10.26
CA LEU A 42 -2.75 13.52 -10.86
C LEU A 42 -2.77 14.65 -9.82
N TYR A 43 -3.65 14.51 -8.82
CA TYR A 43 -3.80 15.44 -7.70
C TYR A 43 -4.20 14.64 -6.44
N PRO A 44 -3.93 15.17 -5.24
CA PRO A 44 -4.41 14.55 -4.01
C PRO A 44 -5.94 14.54 -3.96
N GLU A 45 -6.51 13.38 -3.69
CA GLU A 45 -7.95 13.17 -3.52
C GLU A 45 -8.20 12.51 -2.16
N PRO A 46 -9.30 12.83 -1.46
CA PRO A 46 -9.68 12.09 -0.26
C PRO A 46 -9.92 10.61 -0.62
N TYR A 47 -9.78 9.72 0.36
CA TYR A 47 -10.14 8.32 0.12
C TYR A 47 -11.62 8.17 -0.18
N ASN A 48 -11.98 7.09 -0.85
CA ASN A 48 -13.35 6.78 -1.17
C ASN A 48 -14.18 6.74 0.14
N PRO A 49 -15.35 7.40 0.24
CA PRO A 49 -16.18 7.40 1.44
C PRO A 49 -16.47 5.99 1.99
N LYS A 50 -16.63 5.00 1.09
CA LYS A 50 -16.84 3.60 1.49
C LYS A 50 -15.66 3.00 2.25
N VAL A 51 -14.43 3.45 1.99
CA VAL A 51 -13.25 3.02 2.76
C VAL A 51 -13.36 3.51 4.19
N TYR A 52 -13.72 4.78 4.41
CA TYR A 52 -13.92 5.32 5.76
C TYR A 52 -15.06 4.60 6.48
N GLU A 53 -16.16 4.30 5.80
CA GLU A 53 -17.28 3.53 6.37
C GLU A 53 -16.85 2.13 6.82
N ILE A 54 -16.11 1.39 5.96
CA ILE A 54 -15.62 0.05 6.29
C ILE A 54 -14.66 0.10 7.49
N LEU A 55 -13.69 1.03 7.46
CA LEU A 55 -12.71 1.18 8.54
C LEU A 55 -13.38 1.55 9.87
N SER A 56 -14.31 2.51 9.83
CA SER A 56 -15.08 2.94 11.00
C SER A 56 -15.93 1.80 11.57
N GLY A 57 -16.59 1.02 10.70
CA GLY A 57 -17.35 -0.17 11.09
C GLY A 57 -16.52 -1.21 11.84
N ASP A 58 -15.24 -1.33 11.50
CA ASP A 58 -14.27 -2.23 12.14
C ASP A 58 -13.50 -1.59 13.31
N GLY A 59 -13.91 -0.39 13.76
CA GLY A 59 -13.29 0.35 14.86
C GLY A 59 -11.90 0.93 14.52
N ILE A 60 -11.59 1.10 13.24
CA ILE A 60 -10.36 1.74 12.77
C ILE A 60 -10.66 3.21 12.46
N VAL A 61 -10.05 4.11 13.23
CA VAL A 61 -10.14 5.55 12.98
C VAL A 61 -9.07 5.94 11.97
N ALA A 62 -9.48 6.08 10.71
CA ALA A 62 -8.63 6.63 9.66
C ALA A 62 -8.56 8.15 9.79
N ASP A 63 -7.39 8.72 9.54
CA ASP A 63 -7.20 10.16 9.47
C ASP A 63 -7.97 10.74 8.26
N GLU A 64 -8.91 11.64 8.52
CA GLU A 64 -9.75 12.29 7.50
C GLU A 64 -8.94 13.16 6.54
N GLU A 65 -7.75 13.62 6.94
CA GLU A 65 -6.82 14.36 6.06
C GLU A 65 -6.03 13.42 5.12
N SER A 66 -6.22 12.10 5.24
CA SER A 66 -5.54 11.14 4.37
C SER A 66 -6.01 11.29 2.93
N GLN A 67 -5.03 11.48 2.03
CA GLN A 67 -5.27 11.70 0.62
C GLN A 67 -4.43 10.76 -0.23
N SER A 68 -4.88 10.53 -1.46
CA SER A 68 -4.16 9.80 -2.49
C SER A 68 -2.81 10.45 -2.76
N ARG A 69 -1.78 9.62 -2.94
CA ARG A 69 -0.41 10.07 -3.24
C ARG A 69 0.18 9.22 -4.34
N LYS A 70 0.78 9.88 -5.34
CA LYS A 70 1.47 9.20 -6.43
C LYS A 70 2.70 8.47 -5.91
N VAL A 71 2.93 7.26 -6.40
CA VAL A 71 4.17 6.51 -6.15
C VAL A 71 5.36 7.21 -6.79
N THR A 72 6.47 7.27 -6.06
CA THR A 72 7.71 7.95 -6.45
C THR A 72 8.90 7.03 -6.25
N VAL A 73 10.04 7.36 -6.87
CA VAL A 73 11.30 6.60 -6.73
C VAL A 73 11.74 6.47 -5.26
N ASN A 74 11.45 7.47 -4.41
CA ASN A 74 11.81 7.49 -2.99
C ASN A 74 11.01 6.52 -2.13
N ASP A 75 9.89 6.00 -2.66
CA ASP A 75 9.08 5.01 -1.95
C ASP A 75 9.77 3.63 -1.94
N PHE A 76 10.76 3.39 -2.82
CA PHE A 76 11.48 2.13 -2.95
C PHE A 76 12.82 2.14 -2.20
N SER A 77 13.17 1.00 -1.63
CA SER A 77 14.49 0.72 -1.05
C SER A 77 14.65 -0.77 -0.78
N SER A 78 15.87 -1.19 -0.45
CA SER A 78 16.17 -2.57 -0.04
C SER A 78 15.37 -3.04 1.19
N THR A 79 14.91 -2.11 2.05
CA THR A 79 14.13 -2.42 3.26
C THR A 79 12.63 -2.15 3.13
N THR A 80 12.14 -1.76 1.95
CA THR A 80 10.70 -1.59 1.69
C THR A 80 10.16 -2.87 1.07
N LEU A 81 9.11 -3.44 1.69
CA LEU A 81 8.24 -4.43 1.05
C LEU A 81 7.15 -3.70 0.28
N VAL A 82 6.97 -4.01 -1.01
CA VAL A 82 5.93 -3.40 -1.85
C VAL A 82 4.89 -4.46 -2.19
N LEU A 83 3.63 -4.17 -1.89
CA LEU A 83 2.49 -5.05 -2.11
C LEU A 83 1.49 -4.41 -3.07
N THR A 84 1.33 -4.99 -4.26
CA THR A 84 0.35 -4.57 -5.27
C THR A 84 -0.93 -5.41 -5.20
N MET A 85 -2.03 -4.88 -5.75
CA MET A 85 -3.31 -5.60 -5.75
C MET A 85 -3.37 -6.69 -6.82
N ASP A 86 -2.67 -6.49 -7.94
CA ASP A 86 -2.64 -7.41 -9.07
C ASP A 86 -1.27 -7.42 -9.77
N GLU A 87 -1.09 -8.39 -10.67
CA GLU A 87 0.15 -8.60 -11.41
C GLU A 87 0.45 -7.48 -12.43
N ARG A 88 -0.58 -6.81 -12.98
CA ARG A 88 -0.37 -5.71 -13.93
C ARG A 88 0.28 -4.52 -13.23
N GLN A 89 -0.19 -4.21 -12.03
CA GLN A 89 0.39 -3.18 -11.16
C GLN A 89 1.83 -3.54 -10.79
N LYS A 90 2.09 -4.80 -10.41
CA LYS A 90 3.45 -5.28 -10.11
C LYS A 90 4.39 -5.10 -11.30
N GLN A 91 3.97 -5.53 -12.49
CA GLN A 91 4.77 -5.38 -13.71
C GLN A 91 5.03 -3.90 -14.01
N HIS A 92 4.01 -3.04 -13.92
CA HIS A 92 4.19 -1.60 -14.10
C HIS A 92 5.24 -1.02 -13.13
N ILE A 93 5.27 -1.47 -11.87
CA ILE A 93 6.29 -1.00 -10.92
C ILE A 93 7.69 -1.43 -11.37
N TYR A 94 7.88 -2.69 -11.76
CA TYR A 94 9.18 -3.16 -12.25
C TYR A 94 9.63 -2.43 -13.52
N ASP A 95 8.71 -2.14 -14.44
CA ASP A 95 9.04 -1.48 -15.71
C ASP A 95 9.47 -0.02 -15.51
N ASN A 96 8.99 0.65 -14.46
CA ASN A 96 9.15 2.10 -14.28
C ASN A 96 10.05 2.50 -13.09
N PHE A 97 10.34 1.59 -12.16
CA PHE A 97 11.10 1.88 -10.94
C PHE A 97 12.24 0.86 -10.76
N GLN A 98 13.45 1.24 -11.18
CA GLN A 98 14.62 0.35 -11.15
C GLN A 98 15.01 -0.10 -9.74
N ASP A 99 14.74 0.73 -8.73
CA ASP A 99 15.04 0.43 -7.32
C ASP A 99 13.97 -0.43 -6.64
N ALA A 100 12.94 -0.86 -7.37
CA ALA A 100 11.87 -1.69 -6.86
C ALA A 100 12.31 -3.16 -6.81
N ILE A 101 12.91 -3.58 -5.69
CA ILE A 101 13.50 -4.92 -5.53
C ILE A 101 12.49 -5.92 -4.93
N ASN A 102 11.72 -5.51 -3.92
CA ASN A 102 10.84 -6.39 -3.15
C ASN A 102 9.36 -6.16 -3.50
N VAL A 103 9.00 -6.27 -4.78
CA VAL A 103 7.63 -6.03 -5.24
C VAL A 103 6.90 -7.34 -5.42
N TYR A 104 5.79 -7.47 -4.70
CA TYR A 104 4.93 -8.63 -4.75
C TYR A 104 3.45 -8.26 -4.88
N THR A 105 2.61 -9.15 -5.39
CA THR A 105 1.17 -9.08 -5.17
C THR A 105 0.83 -9.54 -3.75
N ILE A 106 -0.27 -9.04 -3.19
CA ILE A 106 -0.73 -9.50 -1.86
C ILE A 106 -0.92 -11.03 -1.87
N LYS A 107 -1.51 -11.57 -2.94
CA LYS A 107 -1.78 -13.00 -3.08
C LYS A 107 -0.49 -13.82 -3.08
N GLU A 108 0.50 -13.45 -3.88
CA GLU A 108 1.74 -14.25 -3.92
C GLU A 108 2.52 -14.16 -2.61
N PHE A 109 2.50 -13.00 -1.95
CA PHE A 109 3.22 -12.82 -0.70
C PHE A 109 2.60 -13.64 0.43
N ALA A 110 1.27 -13.63 0.54
CA ALA A 110 0.54 -14.45 1.51
C ALA A 110 0.83 -15.95 1.32
N LEU A 111 0.83 -16.44 0.08
CA LEU A 111 1.10 -17.86 -0.20
C LEU A 111 2.55 -18.27 0.08
N ARG A 112 3.52 -17.34 0.04
CA ARG A 112 4.92 -17.63 0.38
C ARG A 112 5.18 -17.73 1.89
N ALA A 113 4.29 -17.17 2.72
CA ALA A 113 4.43 -17.22 4.17
C ALA A 113 3.95 -18.54 4.78
N GLU A 114 3.24 -19.38 4.01
CA GLU A 114 2.71 -20.67 4.44
C GLU A 114 3.66 -21.86 4.14
N VAL A 115 4.92 -21.59 3.75
CA VAL A 115 5.92 -22.61 3.36
C VAL A 115 7.17 -22.53 4.22
#